data_AF-A0A5K8ANI5-F1
#
_entry.id   AF-A0A5K8ANI5-F1
#
_cell.length_a   1.000
_cell.length_b   1.000
_cell.length_c   1.000
_cell.angle_alpha   90.00
_cell.angle_beta   90.00
_cell.angle_gamma   90.00
#
_symmetry.space_group_name_H-M   'P 1'
#
loop_
_entity.id
_entity.type
_entity.pdbx_description
1 polymer ?
#
loop_
_entity_poly.entity_id
_entity_poly.type
_entity_poly.pdbx_seq_one_letter_code
_entity_poly.pdbx_strand_id
1 'polypeptide(L)'
;MIVDRPGSHFIFVVSSEHVHRGYNYVRYAGKPLTNGEYLQYWGKWVFFGNTETLADFARQMDPFVEKKVIPAAKYDREIIEAFELGECVMCVYCDFRQRDDVWGVLESIGVADKMWVFEKETMERWMPGGHLLEKWIEGKSLSGEAADKVRADARQTFETMFADEDAEFKGVMQ
;
A
#
# COMPACT_ATOMS: atom_id res chain seq x y z
N MET A 1 -4.67 10.92 -10.28
CA MET A 1 -4.44 12.15 -9.52
C MET A 1 -3.36 11.90 -8.48
N ILE A 2 -2.40 12.80 -8.37
CA ILE A 2 -1.40 12.79 -7.28
C ILE A 2 -1.98 13.55 -6.08
N VAL A 3 -2.07 12.88 -4.93
CA VAL A 3 -2.60 13.40 -3.67
C VAL A 3 -1.45 13.53 -2.68
N ASP A 4 -0.97 14.77 -2.53
CA ASP A 4 0.04 15.15 -1.55
C ASP A 4 -0.65 15.83 -0.35
N ARG A 5 -0.63 15.17 0.81
CA ARG A 5 -1.12 15.73 2.08
C ARG A 5 0.05 16.01 3.00
N PRO A 6 0.23 17.25 3.51
CA PRO A 6 1.38 17.62 4.34
C PRO A 6 1.55 16.77 5.61
N GLY A 7 0.45 16.26 6.19
CA GLY A 7 0.49 15.40 7.38
C GLY A 7 0.76 13.92 7.09
N SER A 8 0.89 13.53 5.82
CA SER A 8 1.16 12.16 5.40
C SER A 8 2.61 12.00 4.98
N HIS A 9 3.26 10.95 5.47
CA HIS A 9 4.56 10.52 4.96
C HIS A 9 4.45 9.99 3.52
N PHE A 10 3.33 9.36 3.17
CA PHE A 10 3.11 8.85 1.82
C PHE A 10 2.43 9.89 0.93
N ILE A 11 2.88 9.98 -0.32
CA ILE A 11 2.18 10.65 -1.41
C ILE A 11 1.48 9.59 -2.24
N PHE A 12 0.20 9.79 -2.55
CA PHE A 12 -0.63 8.80 -3.22
C PHE A 12 -0.86 9.15 -4.69
N VAL A 13 -0.95 8.14 -5.54
CA VAL A 13 -1.44 8.24 -6.92
C VAL A 13 -2.71 7.39 -7.01
N VAL A 14 -3.85 8.05 -7.08
CA VAL A 14 -5.18 7.41 -7.07
C VAL A 14 -6.07 8.09 -8.11
N SER A 15 -7.07 7.38 -8.64
CA SER A 15 -8.02 7.99 -9.57
C SER A 15 -8.78 9.14 -8.90
N SER A 16 -9.08 10.19 -9.65
CA SER A 16 -9.95 11.29 -9.22
C SER A 16 -11.33 10.81 -8.73
N GLU A 17 -11.85 9.70 -9.25
CA GLU A 17 -13.08 9.09 -8.76
C GLU A 17 -12.95 8.54 -7.34
N HIS A 18 -11.76 8.07 -6.94
CA HIS A 18 -11.50 7.62 -5.57
C HIS A 18 -11.63 8.79 -4.60
N VAL A 19 -11.07 9.93 -4.98
CA VAL A 19 -11.05 11.14 -4.14
C VAL A 19 -12.41 11.80 -4.05
N HIS A 20 -13.15 11.88 -5.17
CA HIS A 20 -14.33 12.73 -5.28
C HIS A 20 -15.66 11.98 -5.41
N ARG A 21 -15.65 10.68 -5.69
CA ARG A 21 -16.86 9.91 -6.02
C ARG A 21 -17.00 8.59 -5.26
N GLY A 22 -16.19 8.37 -4.24
CA GLY A 22 -16.26 7.18 -3.39
C GLY A 22 -15.88 5.86 -4.10
N TYR A 23 -15.19 5.94 -5.24
CA TYR A 23 -14.68 4.75 -5.93
C TYR A 23 -13.61 4.06 -5.08
N ASN A 24 -13.76 2.79 -4.76
CA ASN A 24 -12.67 2.00 -4.15
C ASN A 24 -11.81 1.36 -5.26
N TYR A 25 -10.50 1.58 -5.24
CA TYR A 25 -9.56 1.03 -6.23
C TYR A 25 -9.23 -0.45 -5.98
N VAL A 26 -9.57 -1.01 -4.81
CA VAL A 26 -9.39 -2.43 -4.50
C VAL A 26 -10.46 -3.25 -5.24
N ARG A 27 -10.15 -3.60 -6.49
CA ARG A 27 -11.07 -4.21 -7.44
C ARG A 27 -10.36 -5.17 -8.39
N TYR A 28 -11.12 -6.13 -8.91
CA TYR A 28 -10.73 -6.97 -10.03
C TYR A 28 -11.90 -7.11 -11.02
N ALA A 29 -11.61 -7.02 -12.32
CA ALA A 29 -12.62 -7.09 -13.40
C ALA A 29 -13.84 -6.18 -13.16
N GLY A 30 -13.61 -4.98 -12.61
CA GLY A 30 -14.64 -3.98 -12.32
C GLY A 30 -15.46 -4.24 -11.05
N LYS A 31 -15.22 -5.32 -10.30
CA LYS A 31 -15.91 -5.65 -9.05
C LYS A 31 -15.03 -5.37 -7.82
N PRO A 32 -15.60 -4.88 -6.70
CA PRO A 32 -14.90 -4.84 -5.42
C PRO A 32 -14.42 -6.23 -5.01
N LEU A 33 -13.26 -6.29 -4.38
CA LEU A 33 -12.81 -7.52 -3.74
C LEU A 33 -13.51 -7.68 -2.39
N THR A 34 -13.78 -8.93 -2.04
CA THR A 34 -14.11 -9.32 -0.66
C THR A 34 -12.86 -9.28 0.23
N ASN A 35 -13.06 -9.36 1.54
CA ASN A 35 -11.98 -9.50 2.53
C ASN A 35 -11.10 -10.73 2.25
N GLY A 36 -11.70 -11.88 1.94
CA GLY A 36 -10.98 -13.09 1.57
C GLY A 36 -10.18 -12.92 0.27
N GLU A 37 -10.79 -12.35 -0.76
CA GLU A 37 -10.09 -12.07 -2.03
C GLU A 37 -8.97 -11.04 -1.88
N TYR A 38 -9.14 -10.03 -1.02
CA TYR A 38 -8.09 -9.07 -0.72
C TYR A 38 -6.85 -9.76 -0.15
N LEU A 39 -7.02 -10.62 0.86
CA LEU A 39 -5.92 -11.37 1.46
C LEU A 39 -5.30 -12.37 0.48
N GLN A 40 -6.10 -12.95 -0.42
CA GLN A 40 -5.62 -13.96 -1.36
C GLN A 40 -4.90 -13.38 -2.58
N TYR A 41 -5.41 -12.27 -3.12
CA TYR A 41 -5.01 -11.78 -4.44
C TYR A 41 -4.45 -10.37 -4.44
N TRP A 42 -4.80 -9.52 -3.47
CA TRP A 42 -4.34 -8.15 -3.49
C TRP A 42 -2.87 -8.04 -3.05
N GLY A 43 -2.10 -7.27 -3.79
CA GLY A 43 -0.69 -7.06 -3.52
C GLY A 43 -0.16 -5.82 -4.22
N LYS A 44 1.17 -5.73 -4.27
CA LYS A 44 1.87 -4.57 -4.80
C LYS A 44 3.21 -4.95 -5.39
N TRP A 45 3.55 -4.26 -6.47
CA TRP A 45 4.94 -4.10 -6.89
C TRP A 45 5.61 -3.08 -6.00
N VAL A 46 6.81 -3.40 -5.53
CA VAL A 46 7.64 -2.55 -4.69
C VAL A 46 8.97 -2.31 -5.39
N PHE A 47 9.40 -1.07 -5.45
CA PHE A 47 10.71 -0.69 -5.97
C PHE A 47 11.22 0.58 -5.30
N PHE A 48 12.53 0.78 -5.40
CA PHE A 48 13.25 1.83 -4.68
C PHE A 48 13.67 2.96 -5.62
N GLY A 49 13.89 4.13 -5.04
CA GLY A 49 14.48 5.27 -5.70
C GLY A 49 14.61 6.45 -4.76
N ASN A 50 15.16 7.55 -5.27
CA ASN A 50 15.08 8.83 -4.57
C ASN A 50 13.72 9.51 -4.82
N THR A 51 13.38 10.50 -3.99
CA THR A 51 12.09 11.21 -4.06
C THR A 51 11.80 11.82 -5.44
N GLU A 52 12.80 12.37 -6.13
CA GLU A 52 12.61 12.98 -7.45
C GLU A 52 12.25 11.94 -8.51
N THR A 53 13.00 10.84 -8.55
CA THR A 53 12.75 9.71 -9.45
C THR A 53 11.37 9.09 -9.19
N LEU A 54 10.99 8.89 -7.93
CA LEU A 54 9.68 8.36 -7.58
C LEU A 54 8.54 9.33 -7.94
N ALA A 55 8.75 10.64 -7.78
CA ALA A 55 7.79 11.66 -8.22
C ALA A 55 7.63 11.67 -9.75
N ASP A 56 8.70 11.47 -10.51
CA ASP A 56 8.65 11.37 -11.97
C ASP A 56 7.88 10.11 -12.42
N PHE A 57 8.12 8.96 -11.80
CA PHE A 57 7.30 7.77 -12.04
C PHE A 57 5.84 7.99 -11.68
N ALA A 58 5.54 8.67 -10.56
CA ALA A 58 4.18 8.99 -10.17
C ALA A 58 3.45 9.83 -11.23
N ARG A 59 4.11 10.85 -11.82
CA ARG A 59 3.53 11.66 -12.91
C ARG A 59 3.29 10.83 -14.17
N GLN A 60 4.19 9.92 -14.51
CA GLN A 60 4.04 9.03 -15.67
C GLN A 60 2.95 7.98 -15.46
N MET A 61 2.76 7.48 -14.24
CA MET A 61 1.69 6.54 -13.88
C MET A 61 0.31 7.19 -13.81
N ASP A 62 0.23 8.49 -13.51
CA ASP A 62 -1.03 9.21 -13.27
C ASP A 62 -2.12 8.97 -14.33
N PRO A 63 -1.82 9.03 -15.65
CA PRO A 63 -2.82 8.74 -16.69
C PRO A 63 -3.31 7.29 -16.70
N PHE A 64 -2.44 6.32 -16.34
CA PHE A 64 -2.81 4.91 -16.24
C PHE A 64 -3.67 4.64 -15.00
N VAL A 65 -3.42 5.39 -13.93
CA VAL A 65 -4.24 5.35 -12.71
C VAL A 65 -5.62 5.97 -12.95
N GLU A 66 -5.70 7.10 -13.64
CA GLU A 66 -7.00 7.68 -14.03
C GLU A 66 -7.82 6.75 -14.94
N LYS A 67 -7.14 6.01 -15.84
CA LYS A 67 -7.77 4.99 -16.69
C LYS A 67 -8.05 3.67 -15.97
N LYS A 68 -7.71 3.54 -14.69
CA LYS A 68 -7.87 2.33 -13.85
C LYS A 68 -7.11 1.10 -14.37
N VAL A 69 -6.08 1.32 -15.19
CA VAL A 69 -5.13 0.28 -15.61
C VAL A 69 -4.21 -0.07 -14.45
N ILE A 70 -3.72 0.95 -13.75
CA ILE A 70 -3.06 0.81 -12.45
C ILE A 70 -4.10 1.22 -11.38
N PRO A 71 -4.49 0.33 -10.46
CA PRO A 71 -5.49 0.68 -9.46
C PRO A 71 -5.10 1.87 -8.56
N ALA A 72 -3.91 1.80 -7.97
CA ALA A 72 -3.36 2.85 -7.11
C ALA A 72 -1.85 2.66 -6.94
N ALA A 73 -1.16 3.74 -6.59
CA ALA A 73 0.21 3.69 -6.10
C ALA A 73 0.40 4.62 -4.91
N LYS A 74 1.48 4.43 -4.16
CA LYS A 74 1.97 5.40 -3.17
C LYS A 74 3.48 5.36 -3.12
N TYR A 75 4.09 6.46 -2.73
CA TYR A 75 5.52 6.53 -2.46
C TYR A 75 5.84 7.36 -1.25
N ASP A 76 7.02 7.11 -0.72
CA ASP A 76 7.56 7.86 0.41
C ASP A 76 7.92 9.28 -0.03
N ARG A 77 7.53 10.26 0.79
CA ARG A 77 7.95 11.66 0.64
C ARG A 77 9.46 11.81 0.88
N GLU A 78 9.97 11.05 1.82
CA GLU A 78 11.34 11.08 2.31
C GLU A 78 11.73 9.70 2.85
N ILE A 79 13.00 9.45 3.14
CA ILE A 79 13.46 8.15 3.66
C ILE A 79 12.85 7.91 5.05
N ILE A 80 12.36 6.69 5.29
CA ILE A 80 11.94 6.24 6.63
C ILE A 80 13.14 5.62 7.35
N GLU A 81 13.85 6.41 8.14
CA GLU A 81 15.05 5.98 8.89
C GLU A 81 14.82 4.71 9.73
N ALA A 82 13.64 4.57 10.35
CA ALA A 82 13.31 3.43 11.20
C ALA A 82 13.37 2.07 10.47
N PHE A 83 13.23 2.06 9.14
CA PHE A 83 13.33 0.83 8.36
C PHE A 83 14.73 0.55 7.83
N GLU A 84 15.67 1.50 7.97
CA GLU A 84 17.09 1.36 7.61
C GLU A 84 17.31 0.94 6.14
N LEU A 85 16.41 1.35 5.25
CA LEU A 85 16.45 0.99 3.83
C LEU A 85 17.37 1.89 3.01
N GLY A 86 17.68 3.10 3.50
CA GLY A 86 18.54 4.08 2.82
C GLY A 86 17.95 4.69 1.55
N GLU A 87 16.74 4.29 1.14
CA GLU A 87 16.04 4.73 -0.07
C GLU A 87 14.55 4.91 0.20
N CYS A 88 13.89 5.71 -0.65
CA CYS A 88 12.43 5.82 -0.66
C CYS A 88 11.82 4.62 -1.39
N VAL A 89 10.62 4.24 -0.98
CA VAL A 89 9.87 3.12 -1.55
C VAL A 89 8.69 3.62 -2.37
N MET A 90 8.47 3.01 -3.53
CA MET A 90 7.21 3.08 -4.27
C MET A 90 6.49 1.74 -4.15
N CYS A 91 5.19 1.80 -3.87
CA CYS A 91 4.28 0.66 -3.89
C CYS A 91 3.20 0.89 -4.95
N VAL A 92 3.08 -0.02 -5.92
CA VAL A 92 2.06 0.00 -6.98
C VAL A 92 1.12 -1.17 -6.78
N TYR A 93 -0.11 -0.90 -6.37
CA TYR A 93 -1.09 -1.90 -5.94
C TYR A 93 -1.87 -2.48 -7.11
N CYS A 94 -2.08 -3.79 -7.10
CA CYS A 94 -3.00 -4.45 -8.01
C CYS A 94 -3.41 -5.84 -7.51
N ASP A 95 -4.45 -6.39 -8.14
CA ASP A 95 -4.78 -7.81 -8.01
C ASP A 95 -3.70 -8.66 -8.71
N PHE A 96 -3.30 -9.75 -8.08
CA PHE A 96 -2.30 -10.67 -8.59
C PHE A 96 -2.61 -11.17 -10.01
N ARG A 97 -3.90 -11.34 -10.34
CA ARG A 97 -4.35 -11.85 -11.65
C ARG A 97 -4.16 -10.85 -12.80
N GLN A 98 -3.93 -9.57 -12.50
CA GLN A 98 -3.61 -8.52 -13.49
C GLN A 98 -2.18 -7.96 -13.32
N ARG A 99 -1.38 -8.62 -12.49
CA ARG A 99 -0.06 -8.12 -12.07
C ARG A 99 0.89 -7.89 -13.25
N ASP A 100 0.88 -8.80 -14.22
CA ASP A 100 1.81 -8.77 -15.35
C ASP A 100 1.44 -7.66 -16.36
N ASP A 101 0.14 -7.33 -16.50
CA ASP A 101 -0.32 -6.18 -17.27
C ASP A 101 0.16 -4.86 -16.64
N VAL A 102 0.02 -4.75 -15.30
CA VAL A 102 0.55 -3.61 -14.54
C VAL A 102 2.06 -3.53 -14.68
N TRP A 103 2.76 -4.67 -14.65
CA TRP A 103 4.20 -4.69 -14.87
C TRP A 103 4.58 -4.15 -16.25
N GLY A 104 3.88 -4.56 -17.32
CA GLY A 104 4.15 -4.04 -18.66
C GLY A 104 4.05 -2.51 -18.75
N VAL A 105 3.13 -1.90 -17.99
CA VAL A 105 3.06 -0.44 -17.87
C VAL A 105 4.28 0.12 -17.14
N LEU A 106 4.66 -0.45 -16.00
CA LEU A 106 5.82 -0.01 -15.21
C LEU A 106 7.13 -0.12 -16.01
N GLU A 107 7.31 -1.21 -16.75
CA GLU A 107 8.46 -1.39 -17.64
C GLU A 107 8.48 -0.32 -18.75
N SER A 108 7.32 0.00 -19.33
CA SER A 108 7.22 1.02 -20.40
C SER A 108 7.59 2.44 -19.95
N ILE A 109 7.51 2.72 -18.64
CA ILE A 109 7.90 4.01 -18.04
C ILE A 109 9.31 3.96 -17.42
N GLY A 110 10.04 2.87 -17.60
CA GLY A 110 11.45 2.75 -17.24
C GLY A 110 11.75 2.14 -15.86
N VAL A 111 10.76 1.50 -15.20
CA VAL A 111 11.03 0.72 -13.98
C VAL A 111 11.77 -0.56 -14.37
N ALA A 112 12.96 -0.78 -13.82
CA ALA A 112 13.79 -1.95 -14.13
C ALA A 112 13.74 -3.02 -13.03
N ASP A 113 13.93 -2.61 -11.78
CA ASP A 113 13.96 -3.50 -10.62
C ASP A 113 12.65 -3.44 -9.82
N LYS A 114 12.20 -4.59 -9.32
CA LYS A 114 10.99 -4.70 -8.50
C LYS A 114 10.96 -5.98 -7.67
N MET A 115 10.11 -5.95 -6.64
CA MET A 115 9.66 -7.14 -5.92
C MET A 115 8.14 -7.14 -5.82
N TRP A 116 7.53 -8.32 -5.89
CA TRP A 116 6.11 -8.50 -5.61
C TRP A 116 5.91 -8.81 -4.14
N VAL A 117 4.91 -8.19 -3.51
CA VAL A 117 4.52 -8.48 -2.13
C VAL A 117 3.00 -8.56 -2.06
N PHE A 118 2.47 -9.61 -1.45
CA PHE A 118 1.04 -9.70 -1.15
C PHE A 118 0.67 -8.82 0.05
N GLU A 119 -0.54 -8.24 0.06
CA GLU A 119 -0.98 -7.47 1.22
C GLU A 119 -1.14 -8.35 2.46
N LYS A 120 -1.52 -9.62 2.31
CA LYS A 120 -1.53 -10.56 3.44
C LYS A 120 -0.18 -10.63 4.17
N GLU A 121 0.91 -10.76 3.43
CA GLU A 121 2.26 -10.75 4.02
C GLU A 121 2.58 -9.41 4.69
N THR A 122 2.11 -8.30 4.11
CA THR A 122 2.26 -6.97 4.74
C THR A 122 1.48 -6.90 6.05
N MET A 123 0.23 -7.38 6.07
CA MET A 123 -0.60 -7.38 7.27
C MET A 123 0.03 -8.25 8.37
N GLU A 124 0.52 -9.44 8.04
CA GLU A 124 1.22 -10.31 8.98
C GLU A 124 2.44 -9.64 9.61
N ARG A 125 3.19 -8.83 8.84
CA ARG A 125 4.33 -8.06 9.36
C ARG A 125 3.92 -6.90 10.28
N TRP A 126 2.67 -6.43 10.21
CA TRP A 126 2.10 -5.40 11.06
C TRP A 126 1.26 -5.95 12.23
N MET A 127 1.09 -7.28 12.31
CA MET A 127 0.47 -7.93 13.47
C MET A 127 1.43 -7.98 14.67
N PRO A 128 0.94 -8.23 15.90
CA PRO A 128 1.79 -8.42 17.08
C PRO A 128 2.90 -9.45 16.87
N GLY A 129 4.15 -9.07 17.16
CA GLY A 129 5.33 -9.89 16.87
C GLY A 129 5.81 -9.85 15.41
N GLY A 130 5.08 -9.15 14.54
CA GLY A 130 5.47 -8.87 13.17
C GLY A 130 6.58 -7.83 13.09
N HIS A 131 7.54 -8.03 12.19
CA HIS A 131 8.76 -7.23 12.12
C HIS A 131 8.52 -5.71 11.97
N LEU A 132 7.53 -5.29 11.18
CA LEU A 132 7.28 -3.87 10.94
C LEU A 132 6.63 -3.19 12.14
N LEU A 133 5.70 -3.86 12.81
CA LEU A 133 5.08 -3.33 14.03
C LEU A 133 6.12 -3.14 15.13
N GLU A 134 6.97 -4.15 15.35
CA GLU A 134 7.98 -4.10 16.41
C GLU A 134 9.05 -3.04 16.12
N LYS A 135 9.54 -2.93 14.87
CA LYS A 135 10.45 -1.83 14.46
C LYS A 135 9.81 -0.45 14.64
N TRP A 136 8.51 -0.31 14.37
CA TRP A 136 7.81 0.95 14.57
C TRP A 136 7.67 1.31 16.06
N ILE A 137 7.30 0.35 16.92
CA ILE A 137 7.23 0.52 18.38
C ILE A 137 8.59 0.96 18.92
N GLU A 138 9.66 0.28 18.50
CA GLU A 138 11.03 0.59 18.87
C GLU A 138 11.46 1.98 18.39
N GLY A 139 11.24 2.29 17.11
CA GLY A 139 11.56 3.61 16.53
C GLY A 139 10.76 4.78 17.12
N LYS A 140 9.64 4.49 17.79
CA LYS A 140 8.85 5.47 18.56
C LYS A 140 9.19 5.47 20.06
N SER A 141 10.17 4.67 20.50
CA SER A 141 10.57 4.51 21.90
C SER A 141 9.40 4.15 22.82
N LEU A 142 8.42 3.41 22.29
CA LEU A 142 7.26 2.97 23.07
C LEU A 142 7.65 1.74 23.89
N SER A 143 7.21 1.69 25.15
CA SER A 143 7.52 0.58 26.06
C SER A 143 6.37 0.30 27.02
N GLY A 144 6.40 -0.87 27.66
CA GLY A 144 5.39 -1.31 28.62
C GLY A 144 3.97 -1.22 28.06
N GLU A 145 3.06 -0.65 28.85
CA GLU A 145 1.64 -0.55 28.52
C GLU A 145 1.36 0.16 27.18
N ALA A 146 2.17 1.17 26.82
CA ALA A 146 2.00 1.87 25.54
C ALA A 146 2.30 0.98 24.33
N ALA A 147 3.34 0.14 24.42
CA ALA A 147 3.66 -0.82 23.37
C ALA A 147 2.62 -1.94 23.31
N ASP A 148 2.18 -2.44 24.46
CA ASP A 148 1.18 -3.50 24.54
C ASP A 148 -0.18 -3.04 24.00
N LYS A 149 -0.55 -1.77 24.24
CA LYS A 149 -1.72 -1.16 23.64
C LYS A 149 -1.64 -1.14 22.11
N VAL A 150 -0.52 -0.71 21.53
CA VAL A 150 -0.33 -0.69 20.07
C VAL A 150 -0.46 -2.10 19.47
N ARG A 151 0.11 -3.13 20.13
CA ARG A 151 -0.06 -4.53 19.72
C ARG A 151 -1.51 -5.00 19.81
N ALA A 152 -2.20 -4.69 20.91
CA ALA A 152 -3.60 -5.05 21.09
C ALA A 152 -4.49 -4.38 20.04
N ASP A 153 -4.29 -3.09 19.79
CA ASP A 153 -5.02 -2.31 18.79
C ASP A 153 -4.80 -2.86 17.38
N ALA A 154 -3.55 -3.22 17.03
CA ALA A 154 -3.23 -3.86 15.74
C ALA A 154 -3.96 -5.19 15.57
N ARG A 155 -3.97 -6.05 16.61
CA ARG A 155 -4.69 -7.32 16.59
C ARG A 155 -6.19 -7.12 16.39
N GLN A 156 -6.80 -6.27 17.22
CA GLN A 156 -8.24 -6.02 17.18
C GLN A 156 -8.66 -5.44 15.83
N THR A 157 -7.84 -4.55 15.26
CA THR A 157 -8.09 -3.97 13.93
C THR A 157 -8.13 -5.05 12.86
N PHE A 158 -7.16 -5.97 12.85
CA PHE A 158 -7.12 -7.06 11.89
C PHE A 158 -8.30 -8.03 12.06
N GLU A 159 -8.58 -8.46 13.30
CA GLU A 159 -9.71 -9.36 13.61
C GLU A 159 -11.04 -8.75 13.18
N THR A 160 -11.25 -7.46 13.44
CA THR A 160 -12.49 -6.76 13.06
C THR A 160 -12.61 -6.61 11.54
N MET A 161 -11.51 -6.25 10.88
CA MET A 161 -11.50 -5.98 9.44
C MET A 161 -11.79 -7.22 8.62
N PHE A 162 -11.24 -8.37 9.02
CA PHE A 162 -11.34 -9.64 8.29
C PHE A 162 -12.27 -10.66 8.96
N ALA A 163 -13.17 -10.20 9.85
CA ALA A 163 -14.13 -11.07 10.55
C ALA A 163 -15.12 -11.77 9.60
N ASP A 164 -15.51 -11.10 8.53
CA ASP A 164 -16.40 -11.61 7.49
C ASP A 164 -15.63 -11.67 6.17
N GLU A 165 -15.28 -12.89 5.73
CA GLU A 165 -14.48 -13.08 4.52
C GLU A 165 -15.22 -12.66 3.24
N ASP A 166 -16.56 -12.69 3.25
CA ASP A 166 -17.41 -12.39 2.09
C ASP A 166 -17.79 -10.91 2.01
N ALA A 167 -17.54 -10.13 3.07
CA ALA A 167 -17.77 -8.69 3.07
C ALA A 167 -16.84 -7.98 2.08
N GLU A 168 -17.37 -6.94 1.42
CA GLU A 168 -16.55 -6.08 0.55
C GLU A 168 -15.46 -5.38 1.36
N PHE A 169 -14.21 -5.49 0.93
CA PHE A 169 -13.08 -4.83 1.57
C PHE A 169 -13.18 -3.31 1.39
N LYS A 170 -13.22 -2.57 2.51
CA LYS A 170 -13.40 -1.11 2.52
C LYS A 170 -12.11 -0.29 2.72
N GLY A 171 -10.97 -0.95 2.81
CA GLY A 171 -9.69 -0.30 3.07
C GLY A 171 -9.18 -0.56 4.48
N VAL A 172 -7.86 -0.42 4.65
CA VAL A 172 -7.24 -0.34 5.97
C VAL A 172 -7.44 1.08 6.49
N MET A 173 -8.04 1.26 7.67
CA MET A 173 -8.03 2.58 8.31
C MET A 173 -6.57 2.98 8.57
N GLN A 174 -6.10 4.04 7.92
CA GLN A 174 -4.76 4.61 8.08
C GLN A 174 -4.84 5.93 8.83
#